data_AF-A0A9P6MIM0-F1
#
_entry.id   AF-A0A9P6MIM0-F1
#
_cell.length_a   1.000
_cell.length_b   1.000
_cell.length_c   1.000
_cell.angle_alpha   90.00
_cell.angle_beta   90.00
_cell.angle_gamma   90.00
#
_symmetry.space_group_name_H-M   'P 1'
#
loop_
_entity.id
_entity.type
_entity.pdbx_description
1 polymer ?
#
loop_
_entity_poly.entity_id
_entity_poly.type
_entity_poly.pdbx_seq_one_letter_code
_entity_poly.pdbx_strand_id
1 'polypeptide(L)'
;MSEWMVTASSAIVLDESILQLWLLGHNADQATLLRMPTVQPPVPSRVLKSYIVSQYRTYEMMQHFLHNPRYFAGQFMFPLSHSARQHLIENFDEDVIREILGKRLNSRARKDLDEFDNLKRVMKRVEDAEGRKLIHDIEHQFLLPRHLASQYAHILFIADNKLDTFRKRLSCYQFSDFEYCASVLMQNWTSTTTDTLPEFDPQLAQDSRDLKSQILNDRVVLDEFKNRVSNSLSQSSQPPATERIQNNFKVMLRNMLSIGCMVNQQKEVRNIFVEITDKLVDAFMQVGWSTTDMELFYDCMIKEFLNLTTLTSHYRERYRTSWTRVVTGIKLTSIRLFKQPTSQSILQRSFTR
;
A
#
# COMPACT_ATOMS: atom_id res chain seq x y z
N MET A 1 15.60 -65.67 9.14
CA MET A 1 14.47 -64.87 8.63
C MET A 1 14.95 -63.44 8.55
N SER A 2 15.27 -62.97 7.35
CA SER A 2 15.75 -61.60 7.12
C SER A 2 14.51 -60.72 6.92
N GLU A 3 14.21 -59.84 7.88
CA GLU A 3 13.19 -58.81 7.71
C GLU A 3 13.69 -57.78 6.70
N TRP A 4 13.04 -57.73 5.54
CA TRP A 4 13.26 -56.67 4.56
C TRP A 4 12.48 -55.45 5.01
N MET A 5 13.18 -54.42 5.48
CA MET A 5 12.61 -53.10 5.64
C MET A 5 12.48 -52.47 4.25
N VAL A 6 11.26 -52.51 3.68
CA VAL A 6 10.94 -51.79 2.45
C VAL A 6 10.73 -50.33 2.82
N THR A 7 11.76 -49.50 2.64
CA THR A 7 11.59 -48.05 2.63
C THR A 7 11.20 -47.62 1.22
N ALA A 8 9.90 -47.45 0.98
CA ALA A 8 9.44 -46.78 -0.23
C ALA A 8 9.73 -45.27 -0.10
N SER A 9 10.93 -44.85 -0.52
CA SER A 9 11.31 -43.45 -0.65
C SER A 9 10.79 -42.86 -1.96
N SER A 10 9.49 -42.93 -2.23
CA SER A 10 8.93 -42.11 -3.31
C SER A 10 8.85 -40.67 -2.80
N ALA A 11 9.83 -39.84 -3.17
CA ALA A 11 9.75 -38.41 -2.96
C ALA A 11 8.42 -37.91 -3.54
N ILE A 12 7.60 -37.22 -2.73
CA ILE A 12 6.35 -36.61 -3.20
C ILE A 12 6.74 -35.55 -4.24
N VAL A 13 6.40 -35.77 -5.51
CA VAL A 13 6.63 -34.82 -6.60
C VAL A 13 5.38 -33.98 -6.79
N LEU A 14 5.47 -32.67 -6.52
CA LEU A 14 4.39 -31.76 -6.85
C LEU A 14 4.44 -31.36 -8.32
N ASP A 15 3.28 -31.40 -8.96
CA ASP A 15 3.12 -30.93 -10.33
C ASP A 15 2.58 -29.50 -10.31
N GLU A 16 3.44 -28.54 -10.67
CA GLU A 16 3.12 -27.10 -10.65
C GLU A 16 1.89 -26.74 -11.49
N SER A 17 1.68 -27.44 -12.61
CA SER A 17 0.54 -27.15 -13.49
C SER A 17 -0.77 -27.76 -12.99
N ILE A 18 -0.75 -28.71 -12.05
CA ILE A 18 -1.95 -29.18 -11.32
C ILE A 18 -2.18 -28.28 -10.10
N LEU A 19 -1.12 -27.80 -9.46
CA LEU A 19 -1.19 -26.80 -8.40
C LEU A 19 -1.86 -25.51 -8.89
N GLN A 20 -1.51 -25.00 -10.06
CA GLN A 20 -2.13 -23.80 -10.61
C GLN A 20 -3.64 -23.98 -10.84
N LEU A 21 -4.07 -25.14 -11.33
CA LEU A 21 -5.49 -25.45 -11.53
C LEU A 21 -6.24 -25.55 -10.19
N TRP A 22 -5.60 -26.10 -9.17
CA TRP A 22 -6.12 -26.15 -7.81
C TRP A 22 -6.27 -24.74 -7.21
N LEU A 23 -5.25 -23.89 -7.36
CA LEU A 23 -5.25 -22.49 -6.91
C LEU A 23 -6.35 -21.66 -7.60
N LEU A 24 -6.64 -21.93 -8.87
CA LEU A 24 -7.72 -21.31 -9.63
C LEU A 24 -9.13 -21.86 -9.26
N GLY A 25 -9.21 -22.79 -8.30
CA GLY A 25 -10.47 -23.35 -7.82
C GLY A 25 -11.10 -24.40 -8.73
N HIS A 26 -10.37 -24.92 -9.71
CA HIS A 26 -10.90 -26.00 -10.56
C HIS A 26 -11.02 -27.29 -9.77
N ASN A 27 -12.16 -27.97 -9.87
CA ASN A 27 -12.32 -29.29 -9.29
C ASN A 27 -11.55 -30.35 -10.09
N ALA A 28 -11.36 -31.55 -9.52
CA ALA A 28 -10.55 -32.59 -10.14
C ALA A 28 -11.05 -33.02 -11.53
N ASP A 29 -12.36 -32.94 -11.79
CA ASP A 29 -12.95 -33.23 -13.10
C ASP A 29 -12.59 -32.17 -14.15
N GLN A 30 -12.75 -30.89 -13.80
CA GLN A 30 -12.37 -29.75 -14.63
C GLN A 30 -10.86 -29.76 -14.94
N ALA A 31 -10.02 -29.99 -13.92
CA ALA A 31 -8.58 -30.07 -14.09
C ALA A 31 -8.16 -31.25 -14.98
N THR A 32 -8.85 -32.39 -14.89
CA THR A 32 -8.62 -33.54 -15.78
C THR A 32 -8.91 -33.18 -17.23
N LEU A 33 -10.04 -32.50 -17.50
CA LEU A 33 -10.41 -32.08 -18.85
C LEU A 33 -9.40 -31.09 -19.44
N LEU A 34 -8.91 -30.15 -18.64
CA LEU A 34 -7.92 -29.16 -19.07
C LEU A 34 -6.53 -29.75 -19.32
N ARG A 35 -6.15 -30.81 -18.59
CA ARG A 35 -4.85 -31.48 -18.72
C ARG A 35 -4.80 -32.56 -19.79
N MET A 36 -5.92 -33.24 -20.08
CA MET A 36 -5.97 -34.33 -21.06
C MET A 36 -5.30 -34.01 -22.41
N PRO A 37 -5.44 -32.80 -23.01
CA PRO A 37 -4.82 -32.47 -24.29
C PRO A 37 -3.30 -32.28 -24.23
N THR A 38 -2.74 -31.99 -23.06
CA THR A 38 -1.32 -31.60 -22.89
C THR A 38 -0.44 -32.75 -22.40
N VAL A 39 -1.03 -33.87 -21.99
CA VAL A 39 -0.30 -35.01 -21.42
C VAL A 39 0.27 -35.90 -22.52
N GLN A 40 1.60 -36.04 -22.55
CA GLN A 40 2.30 -37.00 -23.40
C GLN A 40 3.22 -37.90 -22.56
N PRO A 41 3.21 -39.23 -22.76
CA PRO A 41 2.35 -40.00 -23.69
C PRO A 41 0.86 -40.01 -23.28
N PRO A 42 -0.08 -40.34 -24.18
CA PRO A 42 -1.50 -40.38 -23.85
C PRO A 42 -1.80 -41.35 -22.72
N VAL A 43 -2.42 -40.86 -21.64
CA VAL A 43 -2.76 -41.66 -20.45
C VAL A 43 -4.28 -41.79 -20.36
N PRO A 44 -4.84 -42.94 -19.93
CA PRO A 44 -6.29 -43.06 -19.73
C PRO A 44 -6.82 -41.99 -18.77
N SER A 45 -7.95 -41.36 -19.11
CA SER A 45 -8.55 -40.26 -18.32
C SER A 45 -8.73 -40.61 -16.84
N ARG A 46 -9.11 -41.87 -16.53
CA ARG A 46 -9.24 -42.36 -15.14
C ARG A 46 -7.93 -42.32 -14.35
N VAL A 47 -6.79 -42.58 -15.00
CA VAL A 47 -5.47 -42.60 -14.36
C VAL A 47 -5.00 -41.17 -14.11
N LEU A 48 -5.20 -40.27 -15.09
CA LEU A 48 -4.92 -38.84 -14.92
C LEU A 48 -5.77 -38.24 -13.80
N LYS A 49 -7.09 -38.52 -13.77
CA LYS A 49 -7.98 -38.07 -12.70
C LYS A 49 -7.51 -38.57 -11.33
N SER A 50 -7.13 -39.85 -11.23
CA SER A 50 -6.60 -40.41 -9.98
C SER A 50 -5.32 -39.72 -9.53
N TYR A 51 -4.43 -39.36 -10.46
CA TYR A 51 -3.22 -38.60 -10.17
C TYR A 51 -3.53 -37.18 -9.67
N ILE A 52 -4.44 -36.47 -10.35
CA ILE A 52 -4.88 -35.11 -9.97
C ILE A 52 -5.53 -35.11 -8.59
N VAL A 53 -6.42 -36.08 -8.31
CA VAL A 53 -7.04 -36.23 -6.99
C VAL A 53 -6.00 -36.49 -5.90
N SER A 54 -4.97 -37.29 -6.20
CA SER A 54 -3.86 -37.51 -5.26
C SER A 54 -3.10 -36.21 -4.99
N GLN A 55 -2.76 -35.45 -6.04
CA GLN A 55 -2.08 -34.15 -5.89
C GLN A 55 -2.94 -33.15 -5.10
N TYR A 56 -4.25 -33.08 -5.35
CA TYR A 56 -5.17 -32.21 -4.60
C TYR A 56 -5.21 -32.56 -3.12
N ARG A 57 -5.28 -33.85 -2.78
CA ARG A 57 -5.19 -34.30 -1.37
C ARG A 57 -3.86 -33.90 -0.74
N THR A 58 -2.76 -34.00 -1.49
CA THR A 58 -1.45 -33.53 -1.04
C THR A 58 -1.45 -32.01 -0.82
N TYR A 59 -2.08 -31.23 -1.70
CA TYR A 59 -2.19 -29.77 -1.53
C TYR A 59 -3.09 -29.39 -0.35
N GLU A 60 -4.22 -30.06 -0.15
CA GLU A 60 -5.09 -29.85 1.03
C GLU A 60 -4.35 -30.17 2.34
N MET A 61 -3.56 -31.25 2.36
CA MET A 61 -2.69 -31.54 3.49
C MET A 61 -1.62 -30.47 3.68
N MET A 62 -1.00 -29.99 2.60
CA MET A 62 0.00 -28.92 2.63
C MET A 62 -0.59 -27.58 3.05
N GLN A 63 -1.82 -27.27 2.67
CA GLN A 63 -2.55 -26.06 3.04
C GLN A 63 -2.53 -25.89 4.55
N HIS A 64 -2.78 -26.98 5.29
CA HIS A 64 -2.70 -27.00 6.76
C HIS A 64 -1.33 -26.52 7.29
N PHE A 65 -0.24 -26.86 6.60
CA PHE A 65 1.11 -26.45 6.99
C PHE A 65 1.51 -25.07 6.46
N LEU A 66 0.97 -24.63 5.32
CA LEU A 66 1.12 -23.25 4.82
C LEU A 66 0.55 -22.21 5.79
N HIS A 67 -0.31 -22.63 6.74
CA HIS A 67 -0.74 -21.76 7.85
C HIS A 67 0.41 -21.31 8.77
N ASN A 68 1.53 -22.03 8.78
CA ASN A 68 2.71 -21.68 9.56
C ASN A 68 4.00 -21.82 8.73
N PRO A 69 4.39 -20.78 7.96
CA PRO A 69 5.50 -20.84 7.02
C PRO A 69 6.82 -21.31 7.63
N ARG A 70 7.11 -20.95 8.90
CA ARG A 70 8.30 -21.44 9.62
C ARG A 70 8.29 -22.95 9.87
N TYR A 71 7.16 -23.52 10.28
CA TYR A 71 7.02 -24.97 10.45
C TYR A 71 7.00 -25.68 9.09
N PHE A 72 6.43 -25.05 8.06
CA PHE A 72 6.45 -25.55 6.69
C PHE A 72 7.86 -25.60 6.08
N ALA A 73 8.71 -24.61 6.35
CA ALA A 73 10.07 -24.58 5.83
C ALA A 73 11.02 -25.58 6.51
N GLY A 74 10.79 -25.85 7.81
CA GLY A 74 11.60 -26.79 8.60
C GLY A 74 11.20 -28.26 8.48
N GLN A 75 10.05 -28.57 7.87
CA GLN A 75 9.61 -29.96 7.72
C GLN A 75 10.21 -30.67 6.49
N PHE A 76 10.56 -31.94 6.68
CA PHE A 76 11.01 -32.86 5.63
C PHE A 76 9.86 -33.71 5.05
N MET A 77 8.63 -33.53 5.53
CA MET A 77 7.44 -34.28 5.11
C MET A 77 7.09 -34.09 3.63
N PHE A 78 7.49 -32.95 3.04
CA PHE A 78 7.29 -32.64 1.62
C PHE A 78 8.63 -32.23 0.98
N PRO A 79 9.23 -33.08 0.13
CA PRO A 79 10.43 -32.75 -0.63
C PRO A 79 10.07 -31.81 -1.79
N LEU A 80 9.94 -30.52 -1.47
CA LEU A 80 9.66 -29.45 -2.43
C LEU A 80 10.96 -28.75 -2.80
N SER A 81 11.10 -28.37 -4.06
CA SER A 81 12.15 -27.43 -4.46
C SER A 81 11.98 -26.10 -3.71
N HIS A 82 13.09 -25.39 -3.52
CA HIS A 82 13.05 -24.06 -2.92
C HIS A 82 12.12 -23.11 -3.70
N SER A 83 12.11 -23.21 -5.04
CA SER A 83 11.25 -22.42 -5.92
C SER A 83 9.76 -22.70 -5.73
N ALA A 84 9.36 -23.97 -5.60
CA ALA A 84 7.95 -24.34 -5.40
C ALA A 84 7.44 -23.91 -4.02
N ARG A 85 8.28 -24.01 -2.97
CA ARG A 85 7.95 -23.49 -1.63
C ARG A 85 7.73 -21.99 -1.66
N GLN A 86 8.63 -21.28 -2.34
CA GLN A 86 8.56 -19.84 -2.48
C GLN A 86 7.29 -19.42 -3.26
N HIS A 87 7.00 -20.06 -4.38
CA HIS A 87 5.79 -19.78 -5.18
C HIS A 87 4.47 -20.05 -4.40
N LEU A 88 4.44 -21.09 -3.57
CA LEU A 88 3.29 -21.39 -2.71
C LEU A 88 3.07 -20.35 -1.60
N ILE A 89 4.16 -19.79 -1.08
CA ILE A 89 4.13 -18.72 -0.05
C ILE A 89 3.80 -17.36 -0.68
N GLU A 90 4.20 -17.15 -1.94
CA GLU A 90 4.07 -15.88 -2.69
C GLU A 90 2.70 -15.67 -3.37
N ASN A 91 1.77 -16.64 -3.33
CA ASN A 91 0.43 -16.46 -3.91
C ASN A 91 -0.37 -15.39 -3.13
N PHE A 92 -0.20 -14.15 -3.58
CA PHE A 92 -0.74 -12.91 -3.06
C PHE A 92 -1.64 -12.31 -4.14
N ASP A 93 -2.95 -12.28 -3.92
CA ASP A 93 -3.91 -11.76 -4.89
C ASP A 93 -4.24 -10.28 -4.59
N GLU A 94 -3.73 -9.38 -5.43
CA GLU A 94 -3.89 -7.93 -5.29
C GLU A 94 -5.36 -7.46 -5.47
N ASP A 95 -6.11 -8.10 -6.36
CA ASP A 95 -7.51 -7.73 -6.65
C ASP A 95 -8.41 -8.05 -5.46
N VAL A 96 -8.10 -9.16 -4.79
CA VAL A 96 -8.78 -9.61 -3.59
C VAL A 96 -8.43 -8.74 -2.38
N ILE A 97 -7.17 -8.33 -2.21
CA ILE A 97 -6.76 -7.39 -1.15
C ILE A 97 -7.43 -6.02 -1.33
N ARG A 98 -7.61 -5.57 -2.57
CA ARG A 98 -8.39 -4.37 -2.86
C ARG A 98 -9.85 -4.54 -2.44
N GLU A 99 -10.46 -5.70 -2.69
CA GLU A 99 -11.83 -5.97 -2.24
C GLU A 99 -11.97 -6.08 -0.71
N ILE A 100 -10.91 -6.55 -0.02
CA ILE A 100 -10.82 -6.65 1.46
C ILE A 100 -10.71 -5.28 2.11
N LEU A 101 -9.85 -4.41 1.56
CA LEU A 101 -9.83 -3.00 1.96
C LEU A 101 -11.17 -2.33 1.62
N GLY A 102 -11.86 -2.89 0.59
CA GLY A 102 -13.15 -2.57 -0.03
C GLY A 102 -14.34 -2.47 0.86
N LYS A 103 -14.49 -3.52 1.62
CA LYS A 103 -15.58 -3.73 2.53
C LYS A 103 -15.17 -3.02 3.81
N ARG A 104 -16.03 -2.11 4.30
CA ARG A 104 -15.83 -1.44 5.60
C ARG A 104 -15.30 -2.48 6.58
N LEU A 105 -14.06 -2.34 7.06
CA LEU A 105 -13.50 -3.15 8.14
C LEU A 105 -14.22 -2.81 9.47
N ASN A 106 -15.53 -3.04 9.50
CA ASN A 106 -16.30 -3.11 10.72
C ASN A 106 -16.10 -4.52 11.31
N SER A 107 -16.54 -4.71 12.55
CA SER A 107 -16.51 -6.00 13.24
C SER A 107 -17.14 -7.16 12.45
N ARG A 108 -17.93 -6.89 11.40
CA ARG A 108 -18.45 -7.88 10.43
C ARG A 108 -17.42 -8.31 9.38
N ALA A 109 -16.58 -7.41 8.87
CA ALA A 109 -15.51 -7.78 7.92
C ALA A 109 -14.43 -8.67 8.55
N ARG A 110 -14.26 -8.67 9.89
CA ARG A 110 -13.45 -9.70 10.59
C ARG A 110 -13.97 -11.12 10.37
N LYS A 111 -15.27 -11.26 10.13
CA LYS A 111 -15.94 -12.51 9.74
C LYS A 111 -15.73 -12.80 8.24
N ASP A 112 -15.79 -11.78 7.39
CA ASP A 112 -15.52 -11.94 5.94
C ASP A 112 -14.04 -12.21 5.61
N LEU A 113 -13.13 -11.93 6.56
CA LEU A 113 -11.74 -12.35 6.52
C LEU A 113 -11.56 -13.87 6.76
N ASP A 114 -12.62 -14.67 6.98
CA ASP A 114 -12.50 -16.13 7.21
C ASP A 114 -11.93 -16.86 5.97
N GLU A 115 -11.96 -16.24 4.79
CA GLU A 115 -11.30 -16.73 3.58
C GLU A 115 -9.82 -16.26 3.46
N PHE A 116 -9.34 -15.37 4.35
CA PHE A 116 -8.02 -14.72 4.30
C PHE A 116 -7.17 -14.96 5.55
N ASP A 117 -6.93 -16.24 5.84
CA ASP A 117 -6.16 -16.66 7.00
C ASP A 117 -4.74 -16.08 7.05
N ASN A 118 -4.11 -15.80 5.90
CA ASN A 118 -2.76 -15.22 5.83
C ASN A 118 -2.74 -13.80 6.44
N LEU A 119 -3.61 -12.89 5.97
CA LEU A 119 -3.65 -11.50 6.46
C LEU A 119 -4.03 -11.44 7.94
N LYS A 120 -5.00 -12.25 8.39
CA LYS A 120 -5.36 -12.37 9.81
C LYS A 120 -4.19 -12.80 10.68
N ARG A 121 -3.40 -13.78 10.21
CA ARG A 121 -2.22 -14.26 10.93
C ARG A 121 -1.13 -13.21 10.99
N VAL A 122 -0.86 -12.51 9.89
CA VAL A 122 0.09 -11.39 9.88
C VAL A 122 -0.39 -10.30 10.84
N MET A 123 -1.66 -9.88 10.79
CA MET A 123 -2.27 -8.90 11.70
C MET A 123 -2.08 -9.27 13.16
N LYS A 124 -2.61 -10.43 13.58
CA LYS A 124 -2.54 -10.90 14.97
C LYS A 124 -1.10 -10.97 15.45
N ARG A 125 -0.20 -11.43 14.60
CA ARG A 125 1.18 -11.64 14.98
C ARG A 125 2.00 -10.35 15.08
N VAL A 126 1.67 -9.35 14.26
CA VAL A 126 2.22 -7.99 14.33
C VAL A 126 1.71 -7.27 15.58
N GLU A 127 0.44 -7.45 15.94
CA GLU A 127 -0.10 -6.95 17.22
C GLU A 127 0.63 -7.56 18.43
N ASP A 128 1.00 -8.85 18.35
CA ASP A 128 1.75 -9.58 19.38
C ASP A 128 3.29 -9.40 19.31
N ALA A 129 3.81 -8.58 18.39
CA ALA A 129 5.26 -8.40 18.20
C ALA A 129 5.76 -7.15 18.93
N GLU A 130 6.56 -7.35 19.98
CA GLU A 130 7.26 -6.27 20.68
C GLU A 130 8.75 -6.27 20.26
N GLY A 131 9.30 -5.09 19.92
CA GLY A 131 10.75 -4.90 19.84
C GLY A 131 11.44 -5.17 18.48
N ARG A 132 10.73 -5.32 17.35
CA ARG A 132 11.35 -5.56 16.03
C ARG A 132 10.73 -4.76 14.89
N LYS A 133 11.56 -4.42 13.89
CA LYS A 133 11.11 -3.70 12.68
C LYS A 133 10.05 -4.52 11.92
N LEU A 134 8.84 -3.98 11.82
CA LEU A 134 7.66 -4.60 11.21
C LEU A 134 7.92 -5.42 9.93
N ILE A 135 8.54 -4.81 8.92
CA ILE A 135 8.79 -5.47 7.62
C ILE A 135 9.71 -6.69 7.78
N HIS A 136 10.78 -6.54 8.56
CA HIS A 136 11.73 -7.63 8.85
C HIS A 136 11.05 -8.76 9.63
N ASP A 137 10.14 -8.42 10.52
CA ASP A 137 9.34 -9.41 11.23
C ASP A 137 8.42 -10.20 10.31
N ILE A 138 7.77 -9.52 9.37
CA ILE A 138 6.93 -10.19 8.37
C ILE A 138 7.80 -11.10 7.47
N GLU A 139 8.94 -10.60 6.98
CA GLU A 139 9.91 -11.38 6.18
C GLU A 139 10.31 -12.67 6.92
N HIS A 140 10.80 -12.55 8.15
CA HIS A 140 11.35 -13.69 8.88
C HIS A 140 10.29 -14.64 9.41
N GLN A 141 9.07 -14.18 9.68
CA GLN A 141 8.01 -15.02 10.25
C GLN A 141 7.19 -15.74 9.19
N PHE A 142 6.96 -15.08 8.06
CA PHE A 142 6.15 -15.63 6.97
C PHE A 142 7.00 -16.13 5.80
N LEU A 143 8.33 -15.95 5.87
CA LEU A 143 9.28 -16.31 4.80
C LEU A 143 8.92 -15.64 3.47
N LEU A 144 8.39 -14.43 3.58
CA LEU A 144 7.99 -13.61 2.45
C LEU A 144 9.20 -12.83 1.92
N PRO A 145 9.30 -12.64 0.60
CA PRO A 145 10.25 -11.69 0.05
C PRO A 145 9.92 -10.27 0.52
N ARG A 146 10.95 -9.42 0.59
CA ARG A 146 10.87 -8.05 1.11
C ARG A 146 9.72 -7.22 0.56
N HIS A 147 9.47 -7.34 -0.74
CA HIS A 147 8.42 -6.56 -1.41
C HIS A 147 7.01 -6.96 -0.91
N LEU A 148 6.71 -8.26 -0.78
CA LEU A 148 5.44 -8.73 -0.22
C LEU A 148 5.32 -8.35 1.26
N ALA A 149 6.39 -8.52 2.03
CA ALA A 149 6.40 -8.11 3.44
C ALA A 149 6.10 -6.61 3.62
N SER A 150 6.63 -5.77 2.73
CA SER A 150 6.33 -4.33 2.68
C SER A 150 4.87 -4.07 2.31
N GLN A 151 4.33 -4.76 1.30
CA GLN A 151 2.92 -4.61 0.91
C GLN A 151 1.99 -4.99 2.07
N TYR A 152 2.26 -6.08 2.79
CA TYR A 152 1.52 -6.43 4.01
C TYR A 152 1.61 -5.32 5.05
N ALA A 153 2.79 -4.76 5.34
CA ALA A 153 2.95 -3.66 6.28
C ALA A 153 2.10 -2.43 5.90
N HIS A 154 2.04 -2.09 4.61
CA HIS A 154 1.23 -0.99 4.10
C HIS A 154 -0.28 -1.26 4.22
N ILE A 155 -0.71 -2.49 3.95
CA ILE A 155 -2.11 -2.93 4.13
C ILE A 155 -2.51 -2.82 5.60
N LEU A 156 -1.66 -3.30 6.51
CA LEU A 156 -1.89 -3.21 7.95
C LEU A 156 -2.01 -1.75 8.39
N PHE A 157 -1.14 -0.88 7.90
CA PHE A 157 -1.18 0.55 8.20
C PHE A 157 -2.48 1.21 7.75
N ILE A 158 -2.94 0.93 6.52
CA ILE A 158 -4.23 1.40 6.00
C ILE A 158 -5.38 0.91 6.87
N ALA A 159 -5.36 -0.38 7.23
CA ALA A 159 -6.42 -1.03 7.99
C ALA A 159 -6.52 -0.50 9.44
N ASP A 160 -5.38 -0.38 10.13
CA ASP A 160 -5.29 0.09 11.51
C ASP A 160 -5.74 1.55 11.64
N ASN A 161 -5.26 2.41 10.74
CA ASN A 161 -5.66 3.81 10.67
C ASN A 161 -7.04 4.01 10.01
N LYS A 162 -7.69 2.94 9.56
CA LYS A 162 -9.02 2.92 8.92
C LYS A 162 -9.12 3.89 7.75
N LEU A 163 -8.06 4.01 6.94
CA LEU A 163 -8.03 4.95 5.82
C LEU A 163 -9.07 4.55 4.76
N ASP A 164 -9.92 5.50 4.36
CA ASP A 164 -10.98 5.27 3.39
C ASP A 164 -10.38 5.15 1.98
N THR A 165 -10.59 4.00 1.35
CA THR A 165 -10.11 3.68 -0.01
C THR A 165 -11.27 3.43 -1.01
N PHE A 166 -12.53 3.51 -0.54
CA PHE A 166 -13.73 3.11 -1.31
C PHE A 166 -14.75 4.21 -1.52
N ARG A 167 -14.42 5.44 -1.16
CA ARG A 167 -15.30 6.56 -1.50
C ARG A 167 -15.44 6.61 -3.02
N LYS A 168 -16.62 6.99 -3.52
CA LYS A 168 -16.89 7.17 -4.96
C LYS A 168 -15.77 7.95 -5.66
N ARG A 169 -15.27 8.99 -5.00
CA ARG A 169 -14.17 9.85 -5.42
C ARG A 169 -12.86 9.10 -5.71
N LEU A 170 -12.62 7.99 -5.02
CA LEU A 170 -11.40 7.18 -5.09
C LEU A 170 -11.52 5.97 -6.03
N SER A 171 -12.66 5.77 -6.69
CA SER A 171 -12.92 4.59 -7.52
C SER A 171 -12.00 4.44 -8.74
N CYS A 172 -11.35 5.52 -9.19
CA CYS A 172 -10.38 5.49 -10.29
C CYS A 172 -9.00 4.95 -9.88
N TYR A 173 -8.70 4.82 -8.59
CA TYR A 173 -7.39 4.38 -8.09
C TYR A 173 -7.34 2.89 -7.85
N GLN A 174 -6.21 2.29 -8.19
CA GLN A 174 -5.91 0.87 -7.99
C GLN A 174 -5.32 0.63 -6.59
N PHE A 175 -5.24 -0.62 -6.16
CA PHE A 175 -4.60 -0.96 -4.88
C PHE A 175 -3.15 -0.46 -4.80
N SER A 176 -2.38 -0.62 -5.88
CA SER A 176 -1.00 -0.15 -5.97
C SER A 176 -0.85 1.37 -5.81
N ASP A 177 -1.91 2.16 -6.04
CA ASP A 177 -1.88 3.60 -5.73
C ASP A 177 -1.97 3.84 -4.22
N PHE A 178 -2.87 3.14 -3.53
CA PHE A 178 -3.04 3.27 -2.08
C PHE A 178 -1.88 2.67 -1.31
N GLU A 179 -1.34 1.54 -1.76
CA GLU A 179 -0.15 0.90 -1.21
C GLU A 179 1.05 1.85 -1.30
N TYR A 180 1.26 2.47 -2.45
CA TYR A 180 2.29 3.49 -2.62
C TYR A 180 2.07 4.66 -1.66
N CYS A 181 0.84 5.20 -1.60
CA CYS A 181 0.56 6.32 -0.68
C CYS A 181 0.75 5.93 0.79
N ALA A 182 0.38 4.72 1.20
CA ALA A 182 0.63 4.23 2.56
C ALA A 182 2.13 4.14 2.85
N SER A 183 2.94 3.66 1.91
CA SER A 183 4.41 3.63 2.06
C SER A 183 4.98 5.04 2.33
N VAL A 184 4.49 6.04 1.58
CA VAL A 184 4.91 7.44 1.71
C VAL A 184 4.50 8.01 3.07
N LEU A 185 3.27 7.74 3.51
CA LEU A 185 2.77 8.21 4.81
C LEU A 185 3.51 7.57 5.97
N MET A 186 3.80 6.27 5.91
CA MET A 186 4.64 5.58 6.91
C MET A 186 6.08 6.08 6.93
N GLN A 187 6.63 6.51 5.80
CA GLN A 187 7.99 7.04 5.79
C GLN A 187 8.05 8.47 6.32
N ASN A 188 7.06 9.30 5.98
CA ASN A 188 7.15 10.74 6.20
C ASN A 188 6.33 11.21 7.40
N TRP A 189 5.21 10.58 7.74
CA TRP A 189 4.22 11.16 8.66
C TRP A 189 4.01 10.37 9.96
N THR A 190 4.71 9.25 10.13
CA THR A 190 4.68 8.49 11.37
C THR A 190 5.94 8.71 12.19
N SER A 191 5.85 8.44 13.49
CA SER A 191 7.00 8.52 14.40
C SER A 191 7.89 7.29 14.22
N THR A 192 9.21 7.47 14.21
CA THR A 192 10.20 6.37 14.12
C THR A 192 10.42 5.64 15.45
N THR A 193 9.59 5.92 16.46
CA THR A 193 9.86 5.57 17.86
C THR A 193 9.30 4.21 18.29
N THR A 194 8.53 3.53 17.47
CA THR A 194 7.87 2.27 17.87
C THR A 194 8.37 1.08 17.07
N ASP A 195 8.65 0.01 17.81
CA ASP A 195 8.96 -1.33 17.30
C ASP A 195 7.71 -2.10 16.83
N THR A 196 6.62 -1.38 16.54
CA THR A 196 5.29 -1.89 16.19
C THR A 196 4.80 -1.21 14.91
N LEU A 197 3.52 -1.37 14.56
CA LEU A 197 2.92 -0.64 13.44
C LEU A 197 3.10 0.88 13.65
N PRO A 198 3.69 1.61 12.69
CA PRO A 198 3.96 3.03 12.86
C PRO A 198 2.67 3.83 13.01
N GLU A 199 2.59 4.63 14.08
CA GLU A 199 1.49 5.56 14.31
C GLU A 199 1.82 6.94 13.75
N PHE A 200 0.78 7.65 13.30
CA PHE A 200 0.91 9.03 12.86
C PHE A 200 1.52 9.92 13.94
N ASP A 201 2.47 10.76 13.55
CA ASP A 201 3.24 11.59 14.46
C ASP A 201 2.42 12.79 14.97
N PRO A 202 2.07 12.83 16.27
CA PRO A 202 1.29 13.93 16.84
C PRO A 202 2.03 15.27 16.80
N GLN A 203 3.37 15.24 16.88
CA GLN A 203 4.20 16.43 16.82
C GLN A 203 4.16 17.04 15.43
N LEU A 204 4.14 16.22 14.38
CA LEU A 204 4.01 16.70 13.00
C LEU A 204 2.70 17.49 12.79
N ALA A 205 1.60 17.02 13.38
CA ALA A 205 0.31 17.70 13.32
C ALA A 205 0.28 19.00 14.16
N GLN A 206 0.97 19.04 15.30
CA GLN A 206 1.13 20.26 16.09
C GLN A 206 1.99 21.29 15.34
N ASP A 207 3.13 20.87 14.79
CA ASP A 207 4.02 21.73 14.01
C ASP A 207 3.30 22.28 12.77
N SER A 208 2.47 21.48 12.11
CA SER A 208 1.63 21.94 10.99
C SER A 208 0.65 23.04 11.41
N ARG A 209 0.06 22.95 12.61
CA ARG A 209 -0.83 23.99 13.16
C ARG A 209 -0.05 25.26 13.47
N ASP A 210 1.12 25.13 14.08
CA ASP A 210 1.97 26.26 14.42
C ASP A 210 2.46 26.97 13.15
N LEU A 211 2.97 26.22 12.16
CA LEU A 211 3.37 26.73 10.84
C LEU A 211 2.21 27.44 10.12
N LYS A 212 1.00 26.87 10.19
CA LYS A 212 -0.20 27.51 9.64
C LYS A 212 -0.44 28.87 10.26
N SER A 213 -0.33 28.98 11.59
CA SER A 213 -0.47 30.26 12.28
C SER A 213 0.64 31.24 11.92
N GLN A 214 1.90 30.78 11.96
CA GLN A 214 3.07 31.65 11.74
C GLN A 214 3.17 32.16 10.30
N ILE A 215 2.85 31.34 9.30
CA ILE A 215 3.01 31.71 7.89
C ILE A 215 1.73 32.36 7.33
N LEU A 216 0.53 31.84 7.62
CA LEU A 216 -0.69 32.35 6.98
C LEU A 216 -1.26 33.61 7.63
N ASN A 217 -1.00 33.82 8.93
CA ASN A 217 -1.51 35.00 9.65
C ASN A 217 -0.54 36.19 9.58
N ASP A 218 0.74 35.95 9.28
CA ASP A 218 1.70 37.00 9.00
C ASP A 218 1.75 37.28 7.49
N ARG A 219 1.20 38.42 7.09
CA ARG A 219 1.15 38.83 5.68
C ARG A 219 2.56 39.03 5.09
N VAL A 220 3.51 39.52 5.88
CA VAL A 220 4.87 39.81 5.40
C VAL A 220 5.60 38.51 5.10
N VAL A 221 5.49 37.53 6.00
CA VAL A 221 6.06 36.18 5.80
C VAL A 221 5.40 35.49 4.60
N LEU A 222 4.08 35.57 4.50
CA LEU A 222 3.34 34.96 3.38
C LEU A 222 3.74 35.56 2.02
N ASP A 223 3.82 36.89 1.94
CA ASP A 223 4.18 37.60 0.71
C ASP A 223 5.65 37.34 0.33
N GLU A 224 6.59 37.30 1.30
CA GLU A 224 7.97 36.87 1.06
C GLU A 224 8.00 35.44 0.49
N PHE A 225 7.28 34.51 1.12
CA PHE A 225 7.32 33.12 0.71
C PHE A 225 6.77 32.92 -0.70
N LYS A 226 5.62 33.55 -0.99
CA LYS A 226 5.03 33.57 -2.33
C LYS A 226 6.03 34.08 -3.37
N ASN A 227 6.69 35.21 -3.08
CA ASN A 227 7.62 35.83 -4.02
C ASN A 227 8.86 34.97 -4.25
N ARG A 228 9.43 34.38 -3.20
CA ARG A 228 10.59 33.48 -3.32
C ARG A 228 10.28 32.25 -4.15
N VAL A 229 9.16 31.57 -3.85
CA VAL A 229 8.73 30.39 -4.60
C VAL A 229 8.48 30.78 -6.06
N SER A 230 7.76 31.87 -6.31
CA SER A 230 7.50 32.34 -7.68
C SER A 230 8.78 32.65 -8.45
N ASN A 231 9.78 33.27 -7.81
CA ASN A 231 11.06 33.58 -8.44
C ASN A 231 11.88 32.31 -8.74
N SER A 232 11.87 31.34 -7.82
CA SER A 232 12.55 30.05 -7.99
C SER A 232 11.93 29.25 -9.15
N LEU A 233 10.60 29.25 -9.27
CA LEU A 233 9.91 28.60 -10.39
C LEU A 233 10.10 29.33 -11.73
N SER A 234 10.16 30.66 -11.76
CA SER A 234 10.45 31.40 -13.01
C SER A 234 11.80 31.05 -13.63
N GLN A 235 12.76 30.57 -12.85
CA GLN A 235 14.06 30.12 -13.35
C GLN A 235 14.00 28.72 -13.99
N SER A 236 12.97 27.94 -13.67
CA SER A 236 12.87 26.52 -13.98
C SER A 236 11.61 26.14 -14.80
N SER A 237 10.64 27.04 -14.91
CA SER A 237 9.31 26.81 -15.51
C SER A 237 8.93 27.91 -16.50
N GLN A 238 7.96 27.62 -17.38
CA GLN A 238 7.44 28.57 -18.37
C GLN A 238 6.58 29.68 -17.72
N PRO A 239 6.53 30.91 -18.29
CA PRO A 239 5.83 32.06 -17.69
C PRO A 239 4.36 31.83 -17.29
N PRO A 240 3.52 31.10 -18.06
CA PRO A 240 2.13 30.85 -17.69
C PRO A 240 1.97 30.03 -16.40
N ALA A 241 2.94 29.16 -16.07
CA ALA A 241 2.91 28.37 -14.85
C ALA A 241 3.18 29.25 -13.62
N THR A 242 4.13 30.19 -13.71
CA THR A 242 4.47 31.14 -12.64
C THR A 242 3.28 32.02 -12.24
N GLU A 243 2.56 32.58 -13.21
CA GLU A 243 1.40 33.44 -12.93
C GLU A 243 0.28 32.67 -12.21
N ARG A 244 0.05 31.43 -12.64
CA ARG A 244 -0.91 30.51 -12.03
C ARG A 244 -0.58 30.15 -10.58
N ILE A 245 0.70 29.97 -10.26
CA ILE A 245 1.20 29.77 -8.88
C ILE A 245 0.87 30.98 -8.02
N GLN A 246 1.20 32.18 -8.49
CA GLN A 246 1.03 33.40 -7.71
C GLN A 246 -0.42 33.63 -7.29
N ASN A 247 -1.37 33.33 -8.18
CA ASN A 247 -2.80 33.52 -7.92
C ASN A 247 -3.36 32.51 -6.91
N ASN A 248 -2.78 31.30 -6.84
CA ASN A 248 -3.29 30.21 -6.00
C ASN A 248 -2.41 29.86 -4.79
N PHE A 249 -1.25 30.50 -4.63
CA PHE A 249 -0.23 30.16 -3.63
C PHE A 249 -0.79 30.02 -2.21
N LYS A 250 -1.52 31.05 -1.75
CA LYS A 250 -2.11 31.07 -0.39
C LYS A 250 -3.10 29.92 -0.19
N VAL A 251 -3.87 29.57 -1.21
CA VAL A 251 -4.85 28.47 -1.16
C VAL A 251 -4.11 27.14 -1.07
N MET A 252 -3.08 26.93 -1.90
CA MET A 252 -2.30 25.68 -1.90
C MET A 252 -1.59 25.48 -0.57
N LEU A 253 -0.89 26.50 -0.09
CA LEU A 253 -0.21 26.48 1.20
C LEU A 253 -1.19 26.18 2.35
N ARG A 254 -2.37 26.80 2.34
CA ARG A 254 -3.41 26.53 3.34
C ARG A 254 -3.90 25.09 3.29
N ASN A 255 -4.15 24.57 2.09
CA ASN A 255 -4.64 23.20 1.90
C ASN A 255 -3.60 22.19 2.40
N MET A 256 -2.32 22.40 2.04
CA MET A 256 -1.21 21.56 2.50
C MET A 256 -1.10 21.51 4.02
N LEU A 257 -1.02 22.67 4.67
CA LEU A 257 -0.91 22.74 6.13
C LEU A 257 -2.15 22.19 6.83
N SER A 258 -3.35 22.36 6.24
CA SER A 258 -4.57 21.79 6.81
C SER A 258 -4.60 20.26 6.74
N ILE A 259 -4.03 19.67 5.68
CA ILE A 259 -3.83 18.21 5.61
C ILE A 259 -2.79 17.77 6.65
N GLY A 260 -1.72 18.53 6.87
CA GLY A 260 -0.76 18.24 7.96
C GLY A 260 -1.43 18.26 9.35
N CYS A 261 -2.37 19.18 9.59
CA CYS A 261 -3.08 19.29 10.86
C CYS A 261 -3.98 18.07 11.20
N MET A 262 -4.55 17.39 10.21
CA MET A 262 -5.51 16.29 10.44
C MET A 262 -4.86 14.96 10.81
N VAL A 263 -3.53 14.85 10.66
CA VAL A 263 -2.76 13.61 10.84
C VAL A 263 -2.92 13.01 12.25
N ASN A 264 -3.14 13.83 13.27
CA ASN A 264 -3.35 13.38 14.66
C ASN A 264 -4.83 13.15 15.03
N GLN A 265 -5.78 13.38 14.12
CA GLN A 265 -7.20 13.23 14.39
C GLN A 265 -7.74 11.99 13.66
N GLN A 266 -7.94 10.89 14.39
CA GLN A 266 -8.34 9.60 13.79
C GLN A 266 -9.58 9.69 12.88
N LYS A 267 -10.55 10.55 13.22
CA LYS A 267 -11.76 10.78 12.40
C LYS A 267 -11.47 11.51 11.09
N GLU A 268 -10.50 12.41 11.09
CA GLU A 268 -10.14 13.23 9.92
C GLU A 268 -9.12 12.50 9.03
N VAL A 269 -8.10 11.89 9.62
CA VAL A 269 -7.04 11.17 8.88
C VAL A 269 -7.60 9.98 8.09
N ARG A 270 -8.70 9.38 8.55
CA ARG A 270 -9.46 8.40 7.78
C ARG A 270 -9.77 8.87 6.36
N ASN A 271 -9.98 10.17 6.14
CA ASN A 271 -10.34 10.74 4.84
C ASN A 271 -9.14 11.30 4.08
N ILE A 272 -7.90 11.04 4.52
CA ILE A 272 -6.68 11.66 4.00
C ILE A 272 -6.55 11.60 2.48
N PHE A 273 -6.87 10.47 1.83
CA PHE A 273 -6.80 10.34 0.38
C PHE A 273 -7.83 11.22 -0.34
N VAL A 274 -9.02 11.35 0.24
CA VAL A 274 -10.08 12.23 -0.27
C VAL A 274 -9.67 13.68 -0.10
N GLU A 275 -9.10 14.03 1.04
CA GLU A 275 -8.66 15.40 1.34
C GLU A 275 -7.50 15.84 0.42
N ILE A 276 -6.53 14.95 0.17
CA ILE A 276 -5.46 15.21 -0.81
C ILE A 276 -6.03 15.38 -2.22
N THR A 277 -6.95 14.51 -2.63
CA THR A 277 -7.52 14.57 -3.99
C THR A 277 -8.42 15.80 -4.19
N ASP A 278 -9.28 16.12 -3.23
CA ASP A 278 -10.23 17.24 -3.34
C ASP A 278 -9.55 18.60 -3.15
N LYS A 279 -8.57 18.71 -2.24
CA LYS A 279 -7.97 20.01 -1.92
C LYS A 279 -6.70 20.32 -2.70
N LEU A 280 -5.97 19.32 -3.16
CA LEU A 280 -4.70 19.52 -3.87
C LEU A 280 -4.81 19.10 -5.32
N VAL A 281 -5.13 17.83 -5.59
CA VAL A 281 -5.17 17.31 -6.96
C VAL A 281 -6.16 18.10 -7.81
N ASP A 282 -7.39 18.31 -7.33
CA ASP A 282 -8.39 19.11 -8.04
C ASP A 282 -7.96 20.55 -8.24
N ALA A 283 -7.29 21.15 -7.25
CA ALA A 283 -6.84 22.52 -7.36
C ALA A 283 -5.73 22.68 -8.41
N PHE A 284 -4.81 21.72 -8.52
CA PHE A 284 -3.83 21.70 -9.61
C PHE A 284 -4.48 21.43 -10.98
N MET A 285 -5.46 20.52 -11.04
CA MET A 285 -6.19 20.22 -12.27
C MET A 285 -7.00 21.43 -12.77
N GLN A 286 -7.69 22.15 -11.89
CA GLN A 286 -8.47 23.35 -12.24
C GLN A 286 -7.60 24.44 -12.84
N VAL A 287 -6.36 24.55 -12.37
CA VAL A 287 -5.38 25.52 -12.85
C VAL A 287 -4.59 24.97 -14.06
N GLY A 288 -4.84 23.72 -14.46
CA GLY A 288 -4.24 23.07 -15.62
C GLY A 288 -2.75 22.79 -15.47
N TRP A 289 -2.30 22.41 -14.26
CA TRP A 289 -0.92 22.02 -14.00
C TRP A 289 -0.69 20.54 -14.31
N SER A 290 0.53 20.23 -14.76
CA SER A 290 1.02 18.87 -14.91
C SER A 290 1.62 18.32 -13.61
N THR A 291 1.90 17.02 -13.58
CA THR A 291 2.65 16.39 -12.48
C THR A 291 4.06 16.96 -12.34
N THR A 292 4.67 17.40 -13.46
CA THR A 292 5.99 18.06 -13.46
C THR A 292 5.90 19.44 -12.81
N ASP A 293 4.85 20.22 -13.10
CA ASP A 293 4.64 21.53 -12.45
C ASP A 293 4.42 21.36 -10.94
N MET A 294 3.66 20.34 -10.54
CA MET A 294 3.47 20.00 -9.13
C MET A 294 4.78 19.65 -8.45
N GLU A 295 5.60 18.80 -9.07
CA GLU A 295 6.91 18.40 -8.55
C GLU A 295 7.82 19.62 -8.31
N LEU A 296 7.97 20.48 -9.33
CA LEU A 296 8.76 21.70 -9.23
C LEU A 296 8.24 22.64 -8.13
N PHE A 297 6.91 22.79 -8.03
CA PHE A 297 6.29 23.60 -6.99
C PHE A 297 6.64 23.08 -5.60
N TYR A 298 6.47 21.78 -5.34
CA TYR A 298 6.77 21.21 -4.02
C TYR A 298 8.26 21.28 -3.68
N ASP A 299 9.16 21.07 -4.64
CA ASP A 299 10.61 21.19 -4.41
C ASP A 299 11.01 22.63 -4.07
N CYS A 300 10.40 23.62 -4.74
CA CYS A 300 10.59 25.02 -4.39
C CYS A 300 10.02 25.35 -3.00
N MET A 301 8.87 24.78 -2.62
CA MET A 301 8.28 24.97 -1.29
C MET A 301 9.22 24.44 -0.17
N ILE A 302 9.87 23.29 -0.38
CA ILE A 302 10.84 22.74 0.56
C ILE A 302 12.09 23.63 0.62
N LYS A 303 12.65 23.96 -0.54
CA LYS A 303 13.89 24.75 -0.66
C LYS A 303 13.76 26.15 -0.05
N GLU A 304 12.71 26.88 -0.42
CA GLU A 304 12.59 28.31 -0.10
C GLU A 304 12.14 28.57 1.34
N PHE A 305 11.56 27.59 2.04
CA PHE A 305 11.14 27.74 3.44
C PHE A 305 12.30 28.16 4.37
N LEU A 306 13.49 27.59 4.17
CA LEU A 306 14.67 27.93 4.97
C LEU A 306 15.27 29.29 4.61
N ASN A 307 14.90 29.84 3.46
CA ASN A 307 15.38 31.14 2.96
C ASN A 307 14.48 32.31 3.38
N LEU A 308 13.39 32.07 4.12
CA LEU A 308 12.44 33.09 4.56
C LEU A 308 13.03 34.03 5.60
N THR A 309 13.59 35.16 5.19
CA THR A 309 14.29 36.10 6.07
C THR A 309 13.41 36.73 7.13
N THR A 310 12.12 36.91 6.83
CA THR A 310 11.12 37.50 7.75
C THR A 310 10.68 36.53 8.85
N LEU A 311 10.78 35.22 8.62
CA LEU A 311 10.55 34.21 9.64
C LEU A 311 11.84 34.04 10.47
N THR A 312 11.76 34.19 11.79
CA THR A 312 12.96 34.15 12.64
C THR A 312 13.73 32.82 12.46
N SER A 313 15.07 32.89 12.51
CA SER A 313 15.91 31.73 12.20
C SER A 313 15.66 30.52 13.11
N HIS A 314 15.31 30.77 14.37
CA HIS A 314 14.94 29.71 15.32
C HIS A 314 13.67 28.96 14.87
N TYR A 315 12.65 29.65 14.36
CA TYR A 315 11.44 28.97 13.86
C TYR A 315 11.71 28.16 12.60
N ARG A 316 12.54 28.67 11.68
CA ARG A 316 12.93 27.95 10.47
C ARG A 316 13.61 26.62 10.82
N GLU A 317 14.57 26.66 11.76
CA GLU A 317 15.30 25.46 12.16
C GLU A 317 14.40 24.48 12.94
N ARG A 318 13.60 24.98 13.89
CA ARG A 318 12.65 24.16 14.66
C ARG A 318 11.71 23.36 13.76
N TYR A 319 11.14 24.00 12.75
CA TYR A 319 10.13 23.38 11.89
C TYR A 319 10.69 22.79 10.60
N ARG A 320 12.01 22.84 10.37
CA ARG A 320 12.68 22.35 9.14
C ARG A 320 12.28 20.92 8.79
N THR A 321 12.41 20.02 9.77
CA THR A 321 12.14 18.60 9.59
C THR A 321 10.65 18.35 9.35
N SER A 322 9.78 18.95 10.16
CA SER A 322 8.33 18.80 10.06
C SER A 322 7.77 19.37 8.75
N TRP A 323 8.25 20.55 8.33
CA TRP A 323 7.93 21.13 7.03
C TRP A 323 8.31 20.18 5.89
N THR A 324 9.55 19.71 5.88
CA THR A 324 10.04 18.80 4.83
C THR A 324 9.20 17.52 4.77
N ARG A 325 8.91 16.91 5.93
CA ARG A 325 8.08 15.69 6.03
C ARG A 325 6.66 15.90 5.52
N VAL A 326 5.97 16.97 5.94
CA VAL A 326 4.61 17.29 5.45
C VAL A 326 4.63 17.49 3.95
N VAL A 327 5.49 18.38 3.45
CA VAL A 327 5.51 18.72 2.02
C VAL A 327 5.90 17.51 1.17
N THR A 328 6.85 16.68 1.61
CA THR A 328 7.27 15.48 0.89
C THR A 328 6.17 14.42 0.83
N GLY A 329 5.51 14.16 1.96
CA GLY A 329 4.38 13.22 1.97
C GLY A 329 3.23 13.69 1.09
N ILE A 330 2.93 15.00 1.10
CA ILE A 330 1.94 15.59 0.19
C ILE A 330 2.39 15.49 -1.27
N LYS A 331 3.64 15.83 -1.58
CA LYS A 331 4.20 15.80 -2.94
C LYS A 331 3.99 14.42 -3.56
N LEU A 332 4.51 13.38 -2.92
CA LEU A 332 4.51 12.04 -3.48
C LEU A 332 3.10 11.44 -3.57
N THR A 333 2.26 11.66 -2.55
CA THR A 333 0.86 11.18 -2.57
C THR A 333 0.01 11.90 -3.61
N SER A 334 0.07 13.23 -3.69
CA SER A 334 -0.73 14.02 -4.63
C SER A 334 -0.33 13.76 -6.08
N ILE A 335 0.96 13.59 -6.38
CA ILE A 335 1.44 13.23 -7.72
C ILE A 335 0.95 11.83 -8.11
N ARG A 336 1.04 10.84 -7.21
CA ARG A 336 0.53 9.48 -7.47
C ARG A 336 -0.99 9.49 -7.74
N LEU A 337 -1.71 10.30 -6.99
CA LEU A 337 -3.16 10.45 -7.10
C LEU A 337 -3.58 11.49 -8.16
N PHE A 338 -2.65 12.00 -8.98
CA PHE A 338 -2.99 12.92 -10.06
C PHE A 338 -3.59 12.17 -11.26
N LYS A 339 -4.83 11.71 -11.12
CA LYS A 339 -5.60 11.02 -12.17
C LYS A 339 -6.98 11.63 -12.31
N GLN A 340 -7.39 11.94 -13.54
CA GLN A 340 -8.77 12.36 -13.77
C GLN A 340 -9.72 11.18 -13.54
N PRO A 341 -10.88 11.37 -12.87
CA PRO A 341 -11.92 10.37 -12.82
C PRO A 341 -12.38 10.07 -14.26
N THR A 342 -11.98 8.93 -14.82
CA THR A 342 -12.34 8.58 -16.20
C THR A 342 -13.86 8.38 -16.30
N SER A 343 -14.49 8.90 -17.37
CA SER A 343 -15.93 8.79 -17.62
C SER A 343 -16.46 7.35 -17.64
N GLN A 344 -15.60 6.35 -17.82
CA GLN A 344 -15.95 4.93 -17.70
C GLN A 344 -16.37 4.51 -16.27
N SER A 345 -15.81 5.12 -15.23
CA SER A 345 -16.24 4.92 -13.83
C SER A 345 -17.65 5.47 -13.54
N ILE A 346 -18.12 6.39 -14.39
CA ILE A 346 -19.47 6.98 -14.33
C ILE A 346 -20.45 6.12 -15.14
N LEU A 347 -20.03 5.53 -16.26
CA LEU A 347 -20.89 4.71 -17.13
C LEU A 347 -21.23 3.33 -16.56
N GLN A 348 -20.34 2.71 -15.77
CA GLN A 348 -20.66 1.48 -15.02
C GLN A 348 -21.81 1.65 -14.01
N ARG A 349 -22.26 2.88 -13.74
CA ARG A 349 -23.37 3.19 -12.82
C ARG A 349 -24.76 3.21 -13.46
N SER A 350 -24.88 2.91 -14.75
CA SER A 350 -26.19 2.88 -15.43
C SER A 350 -26.82 1.48 -15.50
N PHE A 351 -26.06 0.42 -15.18
CA PHE A 351 -26.50 -0.98 -15.39
C PHE A 351 -26.68 -1.83 -14.12
N THR A 352 -26.52 -1.26 -12.93
CA THR A 352 -26.83 -1.96 -11.68
C THR A 352 -27.67 -1.05 -10.78
N ARG A 353 -28.97 -1.04 -11.08
CA ARG A 353 -30.02 -0.67 -10.13
C ARG A 353 -30.69 -1.92 -9.61
#